data_AF-A0A9E6EN72-F1
#
_entry.id   AF-A0A9E6EN72-F1
#
_cell.length_a   1.000
_cell.length_b   1.000
_cell.length_c   1.000
_cell.angle_alpha   90.00
_cell.angle_beta   90.00
_cell.angle_gamma   90.00
#
_symmetry.space_group_name_H-M   'P 1'
#
loop_
_entity.id
_entity.type
_entity.pdbx_description
1 polymer ?
#
loop_
_entity_poly.entity_id
_entity_poly.type
_entity_poly.pdbx_seq_one_letter_code
_entity_poly.pdbx_strand_id
1 'polypeptide(L)'
;MLRTLSALFLASALAAQAPRTLRVDYYHTGTAATETFTQDRTVLEPLPWPGDLSKALDTSNLGKYFFEVVDRATNRVLFSRGFNSIYGEWETTGEARTTPRTFSESLRFPRPAGPVQINVKKRDARNAFREIWSFSLDPADIFVDSAPPPSPGALITIQQSGAPAEKVDLLILGDGYTREELPRFEQQARRLTEALFARSPF
;
A
#
# COMPACT_ATOMS: atom_id res chain seq x y z
N MET A 1 59.51 0.58 -28.07
CA MET A 1 58.77 -0.32 -27.17
C MET A 1 57.56 0.42 -26.65
N LEU A 2 56.37 -0.04 -27.06
CA LEU A 2 55.09 0.65 -26.99
C LEU A 2 54.48 0.51 -25.58
N ARG A 3 54.16 1.64 -24.92
CA ARG A 3 53.48 1.66 -23.62
C ARG A 3 51.98 1.47 -23.83
N THR A 4 51.45 0.32 -23.41
CA THR A 4 50.02 0.04 -23.34
C THR A 4 49.40 0.74 -22.13
N LEU A 5 48.64 1.81 -22.35
CA LEU A 5 47.71 2.35 -21.35
C LEU A 5 46.50 1.39 -21.28
N SER A 6 46.32 0.72 -20.15
CA SER A 6 45.09 0.01 -19.84
C SER A 6 44.08 0.99 -19.24
N ALA A 7 43.02 1.30 -19.98
CA ALA A 7 41.89 2.07 -19.47
C ALA A 7 40.97 1.15 -18.67
N LEU A 8 40.87 1.37 -17.35
CA LEU A 8 39.90 0.72 -16.49
C LEU A 8 38.53 1.39 -16.71
N PHE A 9 37.62 0.70 -17.39
CA PHE A 9 36.21 1.10 -17.42
C PHE A 9 35.55 0.68 -16.09
N LEU A 10 35.34 1.63 -15.18
CA LEU A 10 34.40 1.44 -14.08
C LEU A 10 32.98 1.52 -14.65
N ALA A 11 32.33 0.38 -14.82
CA ALA A 11 30.89 0.31 -14.99
C ALA A 11 30.24 0.67 -13.65
N SER A 12 29.76 1.91 -13.50
CA SER A 12 28.84 2.26 -12.43
C SER A 12 27.51 1.56 -12.68
N ALA A 13 27.22 0.51 -11.90
CA ALA A 13 25.89 -0.05 -11.84
C ALA A 13 24.96 1.02 -11.24
N LEU A 14 24.22 1.73 -12.10
CA LEU A 14 23.08 2.53 -11.67
C LEU A 14 22.09 1.55 -11.04
N ALA A 15 21.98 1.56 -9.71
CA ALA A 15 20.90 0.87 -9.04
C ALA A 15 19.58 1.39 -9.61
N ALA A 16 18.75 0.50 -10.16
CA ALA A 16 17.46 0.88 -10.70
C ALA A 16 16.64 1.52 -9.57
N GLN A 17 16.21 2.77 -9.76
CA GLN A 17 15.37 3.47 -8.81
C GLN A 17 14.09 2.64 -8.58
N ALA A 18 13.72 2.42 -7.31
CA ALA A 18 12.50 1.70 -6.99
C ALA A 18 11.28 2.36 -7.68
N PRO A 19 10.34 1.57 -8.22
CA PRO A 19 9.13 2.10 -8.83
C PRO A 19 8.36 2.96 -7.81
N ARG A 20 7.64 3.97 -8.28
CA ARG A 20 6.70 4.73 -7.44
C ARG A 20 5.52 3.85 -7.03
N THR A 21 4.77 4.28 -6.02
CA THR A 21 3.54 3.59 -5.59
C THR A 21 2.37 4.00 -6.48
N LEU A 22 1.63 3.01 -6.99
CA LEU A 22 0.29 3.23 -7.52
C LEU A 22 -0.73 2.90 -6.42
N ARG A 23 -1.64 3.85 -6.16
CA ARG A 23 -2.74 3.71 -5.22
C ARG A 23 -4.06 3.73 -5.96
N VAL A 24 -4.90 2.73 -5.73
CA VAL A 24 -6.29 2.72 -6.21
C VAL A 24 -7.19 2.94 -5.02
N ASP A 25 -7.95 4.03 -5.06
CA ASP A 25 -9.03 4.28 -4.11
C ASP A 25 -10.33 3.71 -4.68
N TYR A 26 -11.14 3.08 -3.83
CA TYR A 26 -12.42 2.48 -4.22
C TYR A 26 -13.47 2.61 -3.12
N TYR A 27 -14.72 2.51 -3.53
CA TYR A 27 -15.86 2.42 -2.63
C TYR A 27 -16.25 0.96 -2.44
N HIS A 28 -16.44 0.59 -1.18
CA HIS A 28 -16.99 -0.69 -0.75
C HIS A 28 -18.38 -0.44 -0.17
N THR A 29 -19.41 -0.79 -0.94
CA THR A 29 -20.81 -0.53 -0.61
C THR A 29 -21.56 -1.83 -0.38
N GLY A 30 -22.41 -1.88 0.64
CA GLY A 30 -23.23 -3.06 0.85
C GLY A 30 -23.93 -3.14 2.18
N THR A 31 -24.29 -4.37 2.54
CA THR A 31 -25.02 -4.79 3.74
C THR A 31 -24.35 -6.02 4.33
N ALA A 32 -24.94 -6.62 5.37
CA ALA A 32 -24.52 -7.93 5.88
C ALA A 32 -24.64 -9.08 4.84
N ALA A 33 -25.40 -8.88 3.75
CA ALA A 33 -25.70 -9.93 2.77
C ALA A 33 -25.10 -9.69 1.37
N THR A 34 -24.73 -8.45 1.05
CA THR A 34 -24.34 -8.05 -0.30
C THR A 34 -23.16 -7.10 -0.26
N GLU A 35 -22.25 -7.21 -1.22
CA GLU A 35 -21.10 -6.33 -1.41
C GLU A 35 -21.03 -5.87 -2.86
N THR A 36 -20.60 -4.62 -3.06
CA THR A 36 -20.37 -4.02 -4.37
C THR A 36 -19.19 -3.08 -4.26
N PHE A 37 -18.34 -3.12 -5.30
CA PHE A 37 -17.11 -2.35 -5.36
C PHE A 37 -17.13 -1.46 -6.60
N THR A 38 -16.72 -0.21 -6.43
CA THR A 38 -16.55 0.72 -7.55
C THR A 38 -15.25 1.48 -7.38
N GLN A 39 -14.54 1.68 -8.48
CA GLN A 39 -13.32 2.48 -8.47
C GLN A 39 -13.67 3.95 -8.24
N ASP A 40 -12.94 4.61 -7.35
CA ASP A 40 -13.02 6.06 -7.12
C ASP A 40 -11.97 6.75 -7.99
N ARG A 41 -10.68 6.50 -7.73
CA ARG A 41 -9.57 7.09 -8.47
C ARG A 41 -8.31 6.23 -8.44
N THR A 42 -7.39 6.53 -9.35
CA THR A 42 -6.03 5.99 -9.34
C THR A 42 -5.04 7.12 -9.18
N VAL A 43 -4.14 7.00 -8.20
CA VAL A 43 -3.15 8.02 -7.85
C VAL A 43 -1.76 7.41 -7.96
N LEU A 44 -0.84 8.14 -8.59
CA LEU A 44 0.58 7.85 -8.57
C LEU A 44 1.25 8.68 -7.49
N GLU A 45 1.59 8.04 -6.38
CA GLU A 45 2.19 8.73 -5.24
C GLU A 45 3.58 9.30 -5.61
N PRO A 46 3.99 10.43 -4.99
CA PRO A 46 5.19 11.15 -5.39
C PRO A 46 6.50 10.43 -5.02
N LEU A 47 6.48 9.60 -3.98
CA LEU A 47 7.66 8.92 -3.45
C LEU A 47 7.85 7.52 -4.08
N PRO A 48 9.09 7.00 -4.09
CA PRO A 48 9.34 5.59 -4.41
C PRO A 48 8.57 4.65 -3.48
N TRP A 49 8.29 3.44 -3.96
CA TRP A 49 7.68 2.37 -3.18
C TRP A 49 8.50 2.12 -1.90
N PRO A 50 7.88 2.21 -0.70
CA PRO A 50 8.60 2.12 0.56
C PRO A 50 8.76 0.68 1.07
N GLY A 51 8.46 -0.35 0.26
CA GLY A 51 8.49 -1.74 0.70
C GLY A 51 9.56 -2.59 0.03
N ASP A 52 9.88 -3.72 0.66
CA ASP A 52 10.76 -4.75 0.12
C ASP A 52 10.09 -5.48 -1.07
N LEU A 53 10.63 -5.27 -2.28
CA LEU A 53 10.13 -5.91 -3.50
C LEU A 53 10.41 -7.42 -3.57
N SER A 54 11.35 -7.95 -2.78
CA SER A 54 11.53 -9.40 -2.67
C SER A 54 10.33 -10.08 -1.99
N LYS A 55 9.52 -9.31 -1.27
CA LYS A 55 8.28 -9.74 -0.60
C LYS A 55 7.03 -9.22 -1.32
N ALA A 56 7.09 -8.93 -2.62
CA ALA A 56 5.96 -8.43 -3.39
C ALA A 56 4.75 -9.37 -3.36
N LEU A 57 4.98 -10.68 -3.26
CA LEU A 57 3.92 -11.68 -3.12
C LEU A 57 3.69 -12.00 -1.66
N ASP A 58 2.47 -11.78 -1.19
CA ASP A 58 2.04 -12.21 0.14
C ASP A 58 1.70 -13.71 0.13
N THR A 59 2.46 -14.47 0.90
CA THR A 59 2.26 -15.92 1.10
C THR A 59 1.70 -16.27 2.47
N SER A 60 1.36 -15.27 3.30
CA SER A 60 0.88 -15.48 4.67
C SER A 60 -0.50 -16.15 4.71
N ASN A 61 -1.29 -16.02 3.63
CA ASN A 61 -2.68 -16.46 3.58
C ASN A 61 -3.48 -15.92 4.78
N LEU A 62 -3.22 -14.67 5.17
CA LEU A 62 -3.95 -13.94 6.23
C LEU A 62 -4.91 -12.91 5.63
N GLY A 63 -5.79 -12.37 6.48
CA GLY A 63 -6.79 -11.38 6.09
C GLY A 63 -8.12 -11.99 5.62
N LYS A 64 -9.19 -11.21 5.76
CA LYS A 64 -10.53 -11.51 5.25
C LYS A 64 -10.62 -11.27 3.74
N TYR A 65 -9.90 -10.27 3.27
CA TYR A 65 -9.77 -9.90 1.86
C TYR A 65 -8.33 -10.11 1.40
N PHE A 66 -8.15 -10.22 0.09
CA PHE A 66 -6.85 -10.38 -0.54
C PHE A 66 -6.91 -9.76 -1.93
N PHE A 67 -5.88 -9.03 -2.35
CA PHE A 67 -5.81 -8.54 -3.72
C PHE A 67 -4.53 -8.98 -4.43
N GLU A 68 -4.65 -9.11 -5.75
CA GLU A 68 -3.57 -9.45 -6.66
C GLU A 68 -3.47 -8.40 -7.77
N VAL A 69 -2.24 -8.11 -8.17
CA VAL A 69 -1.91 -7.32 -9.36
C VAL A 69 -1.30 -8.28 -10.37
N VAL A 70 -2.02 -8.55 -11.46
CA VAL A 70 -1.65 -9.56 -12.46
C VAL A 70 -1.24 -8.86 -13.75
N ASP A 71 -0.04 -9.15 -14.24
CA ASP A 71 0.43 -8.66 -15.53
C ASP A 71 -0.43 -9.21 -16.67
N ARG A 72 -0.98 -8.32 -17.52
CA ARG A 72 -1.88 -8.75 -18.61
C ARG A 72 -1.15 -9.46 -19.74
N ALA A 73 0.13 -9.17 -19.97
CA ALA A 73 0.88 -9.77 -21.06
C ALA A 73 1.27 -11.23 -20.75
N THR A 74 1.62 -11.51 -19.49
CA THR A 74 2.18 -12.80 -19.06
C THR A 74 1.26 -13.60 -18.14
N ASN A 75 0.17 -13.01 -17.64
CA ASN A 75 -0.71 -13.56 -16.61
C ASN A 75 0.00 -13.91 -15.29
N ARG A 76 1.16 -13.29 -15.01
CA ARG A 76 1.90 -13.50 -13.77
C ARG A 76 1.43 -12.53 -12.69
N VAL A 77 1.29 -13.02 -11.47
CA VAL A 77 1.08 -12.14 -10.30
C VAL A 77 2.37 -11.36 -10.04
N LEU A 78 2.27 -10.04 -10.06
CA LEU A 78 3.37 -9.11 -9.77
C LEU A 78 3.41 -8.71 -8.30
N PHE A 79 2.24 -8.58 -7.67
CA PHE A 79 2.10 -8.15 -6.29
C PHE A 79 0.83 -8.74 -5.67
N SER A 80 0.86 -9.03 -4.39
CA SER A 80 -0.33 -9.43 -3.64
C SER A 80 -0.25 -9.06 -2.16
N ARG A 81 -1.41 -8.79 -1.55
CA ARG A 81 -1.55 -8.53 -0.10
C ARG A 81 -2.90 -9.00 0.42
N GLY A 82 -2.87 -9.69 1.56
CA GLY A 82 -4.01 -9.91 2.42
C GLY A 82 -4.31 -8.69 3.30
N PHE A 83 -5.58 -8.43 3.57
CA PHE A 83 -6.00 -7.32 4.41
C PHE A 83 -7.35 -7.59 5.10
N ASN A 84 -7.64 -6.75 6.10
CA ASN A 84 -8.97 -6.59 6.67
C ASN A 84 -9.41 -5.15 6.44
N SER A 85 -10.72 -4.91 6.43
CA SER A 85 -11.26 -3.57 6.25
C SER A 85 -12.31 -3.27 7.31
N ILE A 86 -12.57 -1.97 7.52
CA ILE A 86 -13.63 -1.51 8.42
C ILE A 86 -14.99 -2.01 7.93
N TYR A 87 -15.24 -2.07 6.61
CA TYR A 87 -16.44 -2.73 6.08
C TYR A 87 -16.55 -4.17 6.60
N GLY A 88 -15.43 -4.92 6.54
CA GLY A 88 -15.37 -6.31 7.00
C GLY A 88 -15.70 -6.50 8.48
N GLU A 89 -15.50 -5.49 9.31
CA GLU A 89 -15.96 -5.46 10.71
C GLU A 89 -17.44 -5.02 10.78
N TRP A 90 -17.78 -3.93 10.12
CA TRP A 90 -19.12 -3.33 10.10
C TRP A 90 -20.21 -4.29 9.60
N GLU A 91 -19.93 -5.12 8.59
CA GLU A 91 -20.91 -6.06 8.02
C GLU A 91 -21.42 -7.08 9.06
N THR A 92 -20.70 -7.26 10.17
CA THR A 92 -21.08 -8.17 11.26
C THR A 92 -22.02 -7.53 12.29
N THR A 93 -22.24 -6.22 12.20
CA THR A 93 -23.06 -5.45 13.14
C THR A 93 -24.56 -5.61 12.88
N GLY A 94 -25.38 -5.21 13.85
CA GLY A 94 -26.84 -5.17 13.67
C GLY A 94 -27.29 -4.19 12.58
N GLU A 95 -26.60 -3.05 12.44
CA GLU A 95 -26.95 -2.00 11.46
C GLU A 95 -26.87 -2.53 10.02
N ALA A 96 -25.84 -3.31 9.71
CA ALA A 96 -25.60 -3.82 8.35
C ALA A 96 -26.73 -4.73 7.85
N ARG A 97 -27.61 -5.25 8.73
CA ARG A 97 -28.77 -6.08 8.34
C ARG A 97 -29.89 -5.27 7.71
N THR A 98 -29.96 -3.96 7.98
CA THR A 98 -31.08 -3.12 7.57
C THR A 98 -30.66 -1.90 6.76
N THR A 99 -29.42 -1.45 6.90
CA THR A 99 -28.96 -0.18 6.33
C THR A 99 -27.73 -0.40 5.46
N PRO A 100 -27.80 -0.10 4.15
CA PRO A 100 -26.60 -0.12 3.32
C PRO A 100 -25.67 1.05 3.66
N ARG A 101 -24.36 0.78 3.66
CA ARG A 101 -23.32 1.79 3.86
C ARG A 101 -22.24 1.68 2.81
N THR A 102 -21.49 2.76 2.64
CA THR A 102 -20.34 2.87 1.76
C THR A 102 -19.12 3.26 2.56
N PHE A 103 -18.01 2.56 2.34
CA PHE A 103 -16.72 2.82 2.94
C PHE A 103 -15.69 3.12 1.85
N SER A 104 -14.80 4.07 2.11
CA SER A 104 -13.67 4.36 1.23
C SER A 104 -12.47 3.53 1.65
N GLU A 105 -11.87 2.83 0.69
CA GLU A 105 -10.72 1.95 0.92
C GLU A 105 -9.65 2.21 -0.17
N SER A 106 -8.40 1.81 0.09
CA SER A 106 -7.28 2.03 -0.83
C SER A 106 -6.39 0.79 -0.95
N LEU A 107 -6.05 0.41 -2.19
CA LEU A 107 -5.01 -0.56 -2.51
C LEU A 107 -3.74 0.18 -2.90
N ARG A 108 -2.59 -0.15 -2.29
CA ARG A 108 -1.27 0.41 -2.63
C ARG A 108 -0.33 -0.69 -3.10
N PHE A 109 0.33 -0.50 -4.23
CA PHE A 109 1.28 -1.45 -4.80
C PHE A 109 2.36 -0.76 -5.65
N PRO A 110 3.51 -1.39 -5.90
CA PRO A 110 4.52 -0.87 -6.82
C PRO A 110 3.93 -0.64 -8.22
N ARG A 111 4.19 0.52 -8.83
CA ARG A 111 3.70 0.84 -10.18
C ARG A 111 4.19 -0.22 -11.19
N PRO A 112 3.28 -0.95 -11.85
CA PRO A 112 3.66 -1.94 -12.86
C PRO A 112 4.21 -1.26 -14.13
N ALA A 113 4.98 -2.00 -14.91
CA ALA A 113 5.59 -1.48 -16.15
C ALA A 113 4.60 -1.38 -17.33
N GLY A 114 3.47 -2.08 -17.26
CA GLY A 114 2.44 -2.11 -18.29
C GLY A 114 1.06 -2.44 -17.73
N PRO A 115 0.06 -2.68 -18.59
CA PRO A 115 -1.31 -2.95 -18.17
C PRO A 115 -1.43 -4.19 -17.27
N VAL A 116 -2.26 -4.06 -16.23
CA VAL A 116 -2.50 -5.11 -15.24
C VAL A 116 -4.00 -5.38 -15.08
N GLN A 117 -4.31 -6.55 -14.55
CA GLN A 117 -5.60 -6.92 -14.00
C GLN A 117 -5.49 -6.85 -12.48
N ILE A 118 -6.37 -6.09 -11.83
CA ILE A 118 -6.49 -6.08 -10.38
C ILE A 118 -7.62 -7.03 -10.00
N ASN A 119 -7.35 -7.97 -9.10
CA ASN A 119 -8.34 -8.91 -8.58
C ASN A 119 -8.44 -8.76 -7.08
N VAL A 120 -9.62 -8.45 -6.56
CA VAL A 120 -9.94 -8.46 -5.13
C VAL A 120 -10.75 -9.71 -4.82
N LYS A 121 -10.34 -10.40 -3.76
CA LYS A 121 -10.87 -11.67 -3.31
C LYS A 121 -11.33 -11.56 -1.87
N LYS A 122 -12.36 -12.33 -1.50
CA LYS A 122 -12.85 -12.52 -0.14
C LYS A 122 -12.90 -14.00 0.21
N ARG A 123 -12.77 -14.32 1.49
CA ARG A 123 -12.94 -15.69 1.96
C ARG A 123 -14.39 -16.16 1.88
N ASP A 124 -14.58 -17.35 1.30
CA ASP A 124 -15.84 -18.08 1.37
C ASP A 124 -16.00 -18.81 2.72
N ALA A 125 -17.14 -19.50 2.89
CA ALA A 125 -17.43 -20.29 4.08
C ALA A 125 -16.45 -21.46 4.34
N ARG A 126 -15.63 -21.83 3.34
CA ARG A 126 -14.56 -22.84 3.46
C ARG A 126 -13.20 -22.18 3.71
N ASN A 127 -13.20 -20.88 4.03
CA ASN A 127 -12.01 -20.08 4.27
C ASN A 127 -11.10 -19.91 3.03
N ALA A 128 -11.62 -20.18 1.83
CA ALA A 128 -10.89 -20.06 0.58
C ALA A 128 -11.16 -18.71 -0.10
N PHE A 129 -10.12 -18.09 -0.67
CA PHE A 129 -10.27 -16.85 -1.40
C PHE A 129 -11.02 -17.06 -2.73
N ARG A 130 -12.08 -16.28 -2.94
CA ARG A 130 -12.86 -16.19 -4.17
C ARG A 130 -12.83 -14.76 -4.68
N GLU A 131 -12.63 -14.60 -5.99
CA GLU A 131 -12.74 -13.28 -6.62
C GLU A 131 -14.15 -12.72 -6.43
N ILE A 132 -14.20 -11.46 -6.01
CA ILE A 132 -15.46 -10.73 -5.78
C ILE A 132 -15.50 -9.41 -6.55
N TRP A 133 -14.35 -8.90 -6.98
CA TRP A 133 -14.27 -7.71 -7.80
C TRP A 133 -12.97 -7.70 -8.59
N SER A 134 -13.02 -7.26 -9.83
CA SER A 134 -11.85 -7.20 -10.69
C SER A 134 -11.99 -6.14 -11.77
N PHE A 135 -10.88 -5.52 -12.18
CA PHE A 135 -10.85 -4.50 -13.23
C PHE A 135 -9.47 -4.39 -13.90
N SER A 136 -9.45 -3.90 -15.13
CA SER A 136 -8.22 -3.56 -15.85
C SER A 136 -7.68 -2.21 -15.40
N LEU A 137 -6.37 -2.10 -15.29
CA LEU A 137 -5.69 -0.83 -15.02
C LEU A 137 -4.49 -0.70 -15.97
N ASP A 138 -4.40 0.45 -16.66
CA ASP A 138 -3.20 0.85 -17.37
C ASP A 138 -2.46 1.92 -16.52
N PRO A 139 -1.23 1.66 -16.04
CA PRO A 139 -0.48 2.65 -15.28
C PRO A 139 -0.13 3.91 -16.10
N ALA A 140 -0.18 3.85 -17.43
CA ALA A 140 0.05 4.97 -18.34
C ALA A 140 -1.22 5.74 -18.72
N ASP A 141 -2.39 5.36 -18.19
CA ASP A 141 -3.64 6.06 -18.46
C ASP A 141 -3.57 7.53 -18.04
N ILE A 142 -4.11 8.42 -18.87
CA ILE A 142 -4.13 9.87 -18.64
C ILE A 142 -4.95 10.27 -17.40
N PHE A 143 -5.85 9.40 -16.93
CA PHE A 143 -6.65 9.60 -15.72
C PHE A 143 -5.94 9.17 -14.44
N VAL A 144 -4.71 8.64 -14.52
CA VAL A 144 -3.87 8.42 -13.33
C VAL A 144 -3.42 9.78 -12.79
N ASP A 145 -3.92 10.14 -11.61
CA ASP A 145 -3.56 11.39 -10.94
C ASP A 145 -2.12 11.32 -10.44
N SER A 146 -1.24 12.12 -11.05
CA SER A 146 0.15 12.28 -10.63
C SER A 146 0.45 13.67 -10.09
N ALA A 147 -0.58 14.46 -9.75
CA ALA A 147 -0.41 15.78 -9.19
C ALA A 147 0.28 15.70 -7.82
N PRO A 148 1.23 16.61 -7.51
CA PRO A 148 1.80 16.67 -6.17
C PRO A 148 0.68 16.92 -5.14
N PRO A 149 0.55 16.08 -4.10
CA PRO A 149 -0.43 16.34 -3.05
C PRO A 149 -0.01 17.60 -2.27
N PRO A 150 -0.96 18.27 -1.60
CA PRO A 150 -0.63 19.28 -0.60
C PRO A 150 0.37 18.72 0.41
N SER A 151 1.32 19.56 0.85
CA SER A 151 2.28 19.14 1.86
C SER A 151 1.54 18.69 3.12
N PRO A 152 1.81 17.49 3.66
CA PRO A 152 1.19 17.02 4.90
C PRO A 152 1.72 17.76 6.14
N GLY A 153 2.63 18.73 5.96
CA GLY A 153 3.39 19.37 7.04
C GLY A 153 4.80 18.81 7.15
N ALA A 154 5.56 19.32 8.12
CA ALA A 154 6.91 18.83 8.37
C ALA A 154 6.86 17.41 8.96
N LEU A 155 7.65 16.49 8.41
CA LEU A 155 7.83 15.17 8.99
C LEU A 155 8.76 15.25 10.20
N ILE A 156 8.33 14.65 11.30
CA ILE A 156 9.16 14.49 12.50
C ILE A 156 9.75 13.09 12.46
N THR A 157 11.07 12.99 12.30
CA THR A 157 11.75 11.69 12.38
C THR A 157 11.90 11.30 13.85
N ILE A 158 11.17 10.26 14.27
CA ILE A 158 11.26 9.72 15.63
C ILE A 158 12.37 8.67 15.72
N GLN A 159 12.47 7.80 14.73
CA GLN A 159 13.48 6.75 14.63
C GLN A 159 13.80 6.45 13.17
N GLN A 160 15.07 6.18 12.87
CA GLN A 160 15.53 5.76 11.55
C GLN A 160 16.61 4.68 11.71
N SER A 161 16.39 3.51 11.13
CA SER A 161 17.27 2.33 11.30
C SER A 161 17.77 1.73 10.00
N GLY A 162 17.46 2.35 8.85
CA GLY A 162 17.88 1.91 7.52
C GLY A 162 17.05 2.55 6.42
N ALA A 163 17.23 2.06 5.19
CA ALA A 163 16.42 2.48 4.05
C ALA A 163 15.02 1.82 4.06
N PRO A 164 13.96 2.50 3.55
CA PRO A 164 12.61 1.95 3.42
C PRO A 164 12.53 0.53 2.82
N ALA A 165 13.33 0.27 1.77
CA ALA A 165 13.34 -1.03 1.09
C ALA A 165 13.83 -2.20 1.98
N GLU A 166 14.50 -1.91 3.10
CA GLU A 166 15.10 -2.90 4.01
C GLU A 166 14.47 -2.90 5.41
N LYS A 167 13.58 -1.95 5.69
CA LYS A 167 12.98 -1.72 7.01
C LYS A 167 11.46 -1.61 6.90
N VAL A 168 10.79 -1.64 8.05
CA VAL A 168 9.36 -1.35 8.12
C VAL A 168 9.20 0.13 8.43
N ASP A 169 8.58 0.87 7.52
CA ASP A 169 8.20 2.26 7.74
C ASP A 169 6.86 2.33 8.48
N LEU A 170 6.87 2.95 9.66
CA LEU A 170 5.66 3.24 10.44
C LEU A 170 5.42 4.75 10.46
N LEU A 171 4.23 5.16 10.03
CA LEU A 171 3.78 6.55 10.09
C LEU A 171 2.83 6.75 11.27
N ILE A 172 3.18 7.65 12.18
CA ILE A 172 2.31 8.09 13.27
C ILE A 172 1.65 9.40 12.84
N LEU A 173 0.32 9.40 12.76
CA LEU A 173 -0.49 10.58 12.41
C LEU A 173 -1.14 11.15 13.67
N GLY A 174 -1.03 12.47 13.85
CA GLY A 174 -1.73 13.19 14.90
C GLY A 174 -3.15 13.51 14.46
N ASP A 175 -4.14 12.93 15.13
CA ASP A 175 -5.56 13.25 14.94
C ASP A 175 -6.10 13.98 16.17
N GLY A 176 -6.84 15.07 15.96
CA GLY A 176 -7.40 15.91 17.03
C GLY A 176 -6.42 16.88 17.72
N TYR A 177 -5.21 17.08 17.20
CA TYR A 177 -4.24 18.05 17.72
C TYR A 177 -4.31 19.38 16.96
N THR A 178 -4.31 20.51 17.66
CA THR A 178 -4.09 21.81 17.00
C THR A 178 -2.62 22.01 16.64
N ARG A 179 -2.32 23.05 15.86
CA ARG A 179 -0.93 23.39 15.51
C ARG A 179 -0.08 23.72 16.73
N GLU A 180 -0.68 24.39 17.72
CA GLU A 180 -0.04 24.78 18.98
C GLU A 180 0.28 23.56 19.87
N GLU A 181 -0.43 22.45 19.67
CA GLU A 181 -0.23 21.19 20.39
C GLU A 181 0.80 20.26 19.74
N LEU A 182 1.49 20.70 18.68
CA LEU A 182 2.52 19.89 18.01
C LEU A 182 3.60 19.35 18.98
N PRO A 183 4.12 20.11 19.96
CA PRO A 183 5.06 19.57 20.94
C PRO A 183 4.48 18.43 21.79
N ARG A 184 3.17 18.51 22.10
CA ARG A 184 2.46 17.47 22.85
C ARG A 184 2.27 16.21 22.00
N PHE A 185 1.88 16.37 20.73
CA PHE A 185 1.81 15.26 19.77
C PHE A 185 3.17 14.56 19.66
N GLU A 186 4.26 15.30 19.46
CA GLU A 186 5.59 14.71 19.33
C GLU A 186 5.98 13.91 20.59
N GLN A 187 5.74 14.47 21.78
CA GLN A 187 5.99 13.77 23.04
C GLN A 187 5.22 12.44 23.12
N GLN A 188 3.95 12.43 22.72
CA GLN A 188 3.12 11.23 22.74
C GLN A 188 3.54 10.20 21.68
N ALA A 189 3.93 10.65 20.48
CA ALA A 189 4.43 9.78 19.43
C ALA A 189 5.75 9.11 19.83
N ARG A 190 6.65 9.84 20.51
CA ARG A 190 7.89 9.28 21.09
C ARG A 190 7.59 8.24 22.17
N ARG A 191 6.69 8.55 23.11
CA ARG A 191 6.25 7.60 24.15
C ARG A 191 5.62 6.34 23.57
N LEU A 192 4.80 6.46 22.52
CA LEU A 192 4.23 5.32 21.79
C LEU A 192 5.33 4.45 21.18
N THR A 193 6.32 5.09 20.56
CA THR A 193 7.46 4.39 19.93
C THR A 193 8.29 3.63 20.97
N GLU A 194 8.58 4.24 22.12
CA GLU A 194 9.25 3.57 23.24
C GLU A 194 8.45 2.35 23.74
N ALA A 195 7.13 2.50 23.89
CA ALA A 195 6.27 1.41 24.34
C ALA A 195 6.21 0.26 23.33
N LEU A 196 6.24 0.55 22.03
CA LEU A 196 6.28 -0.47 20.96
C LEU A 196 7.56 -1.31 21.06
N PHE A 197 8.73 -0.67 21.08
CA PHE A 197 10.03 -1.36 21.12
C PHE A 197 10.39 -1.97 22.49
N ALA A 198 9.63 -1.64 23.55
CA ALA A 198 9.74 -2.33 24.83
C ALA A 198 9.08 -3.72 24.82
N ARG A 199 8.39 -4.10 23.74
CA ARG A 199 7.67 -5.38 23.63
C ARG A 199 8.34 -6.28 22.60
N SER A 200 8.85 -7.42 23.06
CA SER A 200 9.27 -8.49 22.14
C SER A 200 8.05 -8.95 21.31
N PRO A 201 8.19 -9.20 19.99
CA PRO A 201 9.44 -9.26 19.21
C PRO A 201 9.76 -7.97 18.42
N PHE A 202 9.18 -6.82 18.78
CA PHE A 202 9.39 -5.55 18.06
C PHE A 202 10.78 -4.97 18.27
#